data_AF-A0AAU3GYJ2-F1
#
_entry.id   AF-A0AAU3GYJ2-F1
#
_cell.length_a   1.000
_cell.length_b   1.000
_cell.length_c   1.000
_cell.angle_alpha   90.00
_cell.angle_beta   90.00
_cell.angle_gamma   90.00
#
_symmetry.space_group_name_H-M   'P 1'
#
loop_
_entity.id
_entity.type
_entity.pdbx_description
1 polymer ?
#
loop_
_entity_poly.entity_id
_entity_poly.type
_entity_poly.pdbx_seq_one_letter_code
_entity_poly.pdbx_strand_id
1 'polypeptide(L)'
;MAQWKELPPDIVGGERQLLGHLRRLKDHSGLSLAALAGRTGYSRSSWERYLNGKKPVPRRAVEELAQACDTEPTRLIALHEVAERSRAKAPGRQTDPTRPPKSVPTQAREPERGQERGQEREREREREQPRGEPAGTPPRPGRTVGLRGLLLALALAVVVSFGAGLLAARAWDDDAPAATTGGSAAGTGYLRGQTYTCEVHRKDGLLRAGHSDTREMLLDINSTGFDVVETQCLLHARGFSPGVFDGLYDERTKKAVTEFQHSRHLVTDGIIGPDTWQELRG
;
A
#
# COMPACT_ATOMS: atom_id res chain seq x y z
N MET A 1 -5.09 -3.14 -3.18
CA MET A 1 -3.75 -3.63 -2.82
C MET A 1 -3.55 -4.98 -3.48
N ALA A 2 -2.42 -5.24 -4.14
CA ALA A 2 -2.22 -6.56 -4.74
C ALA A 2 -2.03 -7.60 -3.62
N GLN A 3 -2.81 -8.67 -3.63
CA GLN A 3 -2.58 -9.79 -2.72
C GLN A 3 -1.33 -10.54 -3.20
N TRP A 4 -0.19 -10.23 -2.59
CA TRP A 4 1.05 -10.91 -2.91
C TRP A 4 1.04 -12.33 -2.37
N LYS A 5 1.51 -13.28 -3.18
CA LYS A 5 1.83 -14.61 -2.68
C LYS A 5 3.03 -14.53 -1.73
N GLU A 6 3.03 -15.37 -0.69
CA GLU A 6 4.21 -15.52 0.16
C GLU A 6 5.45 -15.83 -0.67
N LEU A 7 6.57 -15.21 -0.29
CA LEU A 7 7.84 -15.44 -0.97
C LEU A 7 8.33 -16.86 -0.67
N PRO A 8 8.88 -17.56 -1.67
CA PRO A 8 9.51 -18.85 -1.47
C PRO A 8 10.53 -18.82 -0.31
N PRO A 9 10.62 -19.88 0.52
CA PRO A 9 11.44 -19.89 1.73
C PRO A 9 12.95 -19.85 1.43
N ASP A 10 13.36 -20.26 0.23
CA ASP A 10 14.73 -20.20 -0.28
C ASP A 10 15.23 -18.76 -0.54
N ILE A 11 14.30 -17.80 -0.65
CA ILE A 11 14.63 -16.39 -0.82
C ILE A 11 14.92 -15.77 0.56
N VAL A 12 16.19 -15.54 0.87
CA VAL A 12 16.64 -15.01 2.18
C VAL A 12 17.49 -13.75 2.04
N GLY A 13 17.72 -13.06 3.15
CA GLY A 13 18.63 -11.92 3.24
C GLY A 13 18.31 -10.79 2.25
N GLY A 14 19.33 -10.36 1.50
CA GLY A 14 19.23 -9.21 0.59
C GLY A 14 18.18 -9.37 -0.51
N GLU A 15 17.92 -10.58 -0.99
CA GLU A 15 16.91 -10.81 -2.04
C GLU A 15 15.48 -10.63 -1.50
N ARG A 16 15.22 -11.10 -0.29
CA ARG A 16 13.93 -10.89 0.39
C ARG A 16 13.69 -9.40 0.66
N GLN A 17 14.73 -8.69 1.08
CA GLN A 17 14.66 -7.24 1.31
C GLN A 17 14.36 -6.49 0.00
N LEU A 18 15.07 -6.81 -1.09
CA LEU A 18 14.81 -6.23 -2.41
C LEU A 18 13.36 -6.46 -2.86
N LEU A 19 12.87 -7.70 -2.82
CA LEU A 19 11.51 -8.02 -3.24
C LEU A 19 10.46 -7.33 -2.36
N GLY A 20 10.72 -7.18 -1.07
CA GLY A 20 9.88 -6.39 -0.17
C GLY A 20 9.77 -4.93 -0.61
N HIS A 21 10.90 -4.30 -0.96
CA HIS A 21 10.93 -2.92 -1.46
C HIS A 21 10.21 -2.77 -2.80
N LEU A 22 10.45 -3.66 -3.77
CA LEU A 22 9.82 -3.60 -5.08
C LEU A 22 8.30 -3.84 -5.02
N ARG A 23 7.85 -4.79 -4.18
CA ARG A 23 6.42 -5.03 -3.95
C ARG A 23 5.73 -3.83 -3.32
N ARG A 24 6.34 -3.24 -2.28
CA ARG A 24 5.83 -2.01 -1.67
C ARG A 24 5.77 -0.89 -2.69
N LEU A 25 6.85 -0.61 -3.42
CA LEU A 25 6.87 0.45 -4.44
C LEU A 25 5.73 0.28 -5.45
N LYS A 26 5.53 -0.93 -5.97
CA LYS A 26 4.46 -1.23 -6.91
C LYS A 26 3.05 -1.12 -6.30
N ASP A 27 2.88 -1.33 -5.00
CA ASP A 27 1.58 -1.15 -4.34
C ASP A 27 1.26 0.33 -4.09
N HIS A 28 2.26 1.14 -3.76
CA HIS A 28 2.09 2.58 -3.55
C HIS A 28 1.85 3.34 -4.86
N SER A 29 2.38 2.85 -5.98
CA SER A 29 2.11 3.48 -7.29
C SER A 29 0.66 3.31 -7.78
N GLY A 30 -0.15 2.47 -7.11
CA GLY A 30 -1.53 2.20 -7.51
C GLY A 30 -1.67 1.46 -8.84
N LEU A 31 -0.54 1.11 -9.50
CA LEU A 31 -0.53 0.45 -10.79
C LEU A 31 -0.98 -1.02 -10.64
N SER A 32 -1.83 -1.47 -11.57
CA SER A 32 -2.03 -2.91 -11.76
C SER A 32 -0.78 -3.50 -12.45
N LEU A 33 -0.56 -4.81 -12.31
CA LEU A 33 0.55 -5.48 -13.03
C LEU A 33 0.39 -5.37 -14.57
N ALA A 34 -0.84 -5.23 -15.07
CA ALA A 34 -1.10 -4.99 -16.48
C ALA A 34 -0.73 -3.56 -16.89
N ALA A 35 -1.04 -2.56 -16.07
CA ALA A 35 -0.64 -1.16 -16.29
C ALA A 35 0.89 -0.99 -16.23
N LEU A 36 1.54 -1.66 -15.28
CA LEU A 36 3.00 -1.70 -15.19
C LEU A 36 3.62 -2.34 -16.44
N ALA A 37 3.05 -3.45 -16.93
CA ALA A 37 3.51 -4.08 -18.17
C ALA A 37 3.34 -3.19 -19.40
N GLY A 38 2.30 -2.35 -19.44
CA GLY A 38 2.12 -1.36 -20.52
C GLY A 38 3.12 -0.19 -20.49
N ARG A 39 3.76 0.06 -19.34
CA ARG A 39 4.72 1.15 -19.14
C ARG A 39 6.19 0.70 -19.15
N THR A 40 6.44 -0.61 -19.30
CA THR A 40 7.77 -1.22 -19.18
C THR A 40 8.00 -2.22 -20.31
N GLY A 41 9.24 -2.66 -20.50
CA GLY A 41 9.61 -3.66 -21.52
C GLY A 41 9.23 -5.10 -21.14
N TYR A 42 8.55 -5.31 -20.00
CA TYR A 42 8.28 -6.63 -19.44
C TYR A 42 6.79 -6.95 -19.40
N SER A 43 6.43 -8.18 -19.78
CA SER A 43 5.06 -8.67 -19.71
C SER A 43 4.55 -8.76 -18.26
N ARG A 44 3.22 -8.75 -18.09
CA ARG A 44 2.56 -9.02 -16.79
C ARG A 44 3.07 -10.31 -16.14
N SER A 45 3.21 -11.39 -16.92
CA SER A 45 3.70 -12.68 -16.44
C SER A 45 5.16 -12.64 -15.99
N SER A 46 5.98 -11.77 -16.59
CA SER A 46 7.36 -11.54 -16.15
C SER A 46 7.39 -10.81 -14.81
N TRP A 47 6.62 -9.73 -14.67
CA TRP A 47 6.48 -8.99 -13.41
C TRP A 47 5.97 -9.84 -12.26
N GLU A 48 4.95 -10.66 -12.51
CA GLU A 48 4.43 -11.57 -11.50
C GLU A 48 5.51 -12.57 -11.04
N ARG A 49 6.32 -13.08 -11.96
CA ARG A 49 7.38 -14.03 -11.64
C ARG A 49 8.52 -13.38 -10.84
N TYR A 50 8.89 -12.15 -11.20
CA TYR A 50 9.93 -11.38 -10.51
C TYR A 50 9.48 -10.98 -9.11
N LEU A 51 8.34 -10.31 -9.00
CA LEU A 51 7.84 -9.83 -7.72
C LEU A 51 7.46 -10.98 -6.79
N ASN A 52 7.15 -12.18 -7.30
CA ASN A 52 6.95 -13.36 -6.47
C ASN A 52 8.21 -14.17 -6.14
N GLY A 53 9.40 -13.69 -6.51
CA GLY A 53 10.66 -14.39 -6.21
C GLY A 53 10.83 -15.72 -6.96
N LYS A 54 9.99 -15.99 -7.97
CA LYS A 54 10.10 -17.21 -8.80
C LYS A 54 11.27 -17.12 -9.80
N LYS A 55 11.74 -15.91 -10.10
CA LYS A 55 12.98 -15.63 -10.83
C LYS A 55 13.64 -14.38 -10.24
N PRO A 56 14.99 -14.31 -10.25
CA PRO A 56 15.69 -13.10 -9.83
C PRO A 56 15.27 -11.92 -10.72
N VAL A 57 15.10 -10.76 -10.10
CA VAL A 57 14.72 -9.53 -10.80
C VAL A 57 15.94 -8.99 -11.55
N PRO A 58 15.88 -8.78 -12.87
CA PRO A 58 17.01 -8.18 -13.59
C PRO A 58 17.15 -6.70 -13.21
N ARG A 59 18.37 -6.18 -13.22
CA ARG A 59 18.67 -4.77 -12.90
C ARG A 59 17.80 -3.79 -13.69
N ARG A 60 17.65 -4.02 -14.99
CA ARG A 60 16.79 -3.21 -15.87
C ARG A 60 15.32 -3.20 -15.44
N ALA A 61 14.79 -4.29 -14.90
CA ALA A 61 13.42 -4.28 -14.36
C ALA A 61 13.33 -3.43 -13.08
N VAL A 62 14.37 -3.40 -12.24
CA VAL A 62 14.40 -2.51 -11.07
C VAL A 62 14.34 -1.04 -11.51
N GLU A 63 15.14 -0.68 -12.52
CA GLU A 63 15.19 0.67 -13.09
C GLU A 63 13.83 1.04 -13.74
N GLU A 64 13.26 0.15 -14.56
CA GLU A 64 11.98 0.38 -15.22
C GLU A 64 10.80 0.48 -14.23
N LEU A 65 10.82 -0.27 -13.12
CA LEU A 65 9.82 -0.12 -12.06
C LEU A 65 9.97 1.21 -11.33
N ALA A 66 11.19 1.61 -10.99
CA ALA A 66 11.48 2.89 -10.34
C ALA A 66 11.01 4.05 -11.22
N GLN A 67 11.37 4.02 -12.50
CA GLN A 67 10.93 5.01 -13.49
C GLN A 67 9.41 5.02 -13.67
N ALA A 68 8.75 3.85 -13.72
CA ALA A 68 7.30 3.77 -13.84
C ALA A 68 6.56 4.29 -12.58
N CYS A 69 7.25 4.36 -11.44
CA CYS A 69 6.70 4.89 -10.19
C CYS A 69 7.26 6.29 -9.87
N ASP A 70 7.93 6.95 -10.82
CA ASP A 70 8.54 8.27 -10.67
C ASP A 70 9.46 8.38 -9.43
N THR A 71 10.20 7.30 -9.16
CA THR A 71 11.13 7.17 -8.03
C THR A 71 12.57 7.02 -8.52
N GLU A 72 13.50 7.60 -7.78
CA GLU A 72 14.93 7.53 -8.04
C GLU A 72 15.47 6.09 -7.82
N PRO A 73 16.19 5.50 -8.79
CA PRO A 73 16.57 4.09 -8.75
C PRO A 73 17.78 3.76 -7.85
N THR A 74 18.65 4.72 -7.49
CA THR A 74 19.97 4.45 -6.86
C THR A 74 19.86 3.53 -5.65
N ARG A 75 18.92 3.80 -4.73
CA ARG A 75 18.75 2.96 -3.53
C ARG A 75 18.31 1.53 -3.89
N LEU A 76 17.43 1.37 -4.87
CA LEU A 76 16.95 0.06 -5.31
C LEU A 76 18.03 -0.73 -6.06
N ILE A 77 18.91 -0.03 -6.78
CA ILE A 77 20.07 -0.62 -7.44
C ILE A 77 21.11 -1.10 -6.43
N ALA A 78 21.39 -0.31 -5.40
CA ALA A 78 22.26 -0.76 -4.31
C ALA A 78 21.71 -2.02 -3.61
N LEU A 79 20.40 -2.06 -3.35
CA LEU A 79 19.74 -3.26 -2.82
C LEU A 79 19.80 -4.45 -3.79
N HIS A 80 19.68 -4.19 -5.09
CA HIS A 80 19.83 -5.21 -6.13
C HIS A 80 21.23 -5.83 -6.11
N GLU A 81 22.27 -5.02 -5.96
CA GLU A 81 23.66 -5.48 -5.89
C GLU A 81 23.96 -6.28 -4.60
N VAL A 82 23.34 -5.92 -3.47
CA VAL A 82 23.40 -6.72 -2.23
C VAL A 82 22.69 -8.06 -2.41
N ALA A 83 21.55 -8.08 -3.10
CA ALA A 83 20.82 -9.31 -3.41
C ALA A 83 21.63 -10.23 -4.36
N GLU A 84 22.26 -9.69 -5.41
CA GLU A 84 23.14 -10.44 -6.32
C GLU A 84 24.30 -11.08 -5.56
N ARG A 85 24.98 -10.33 -4.68
CA ARG A 85 26.07 -10.86 -3.84
C ARG A 85 25.60 -11.95 -2.89
N SER A 86 24.40 -11.80 -2.33
CA SER A 86 23.80 -12.81 -1.43
C SER A 86 23.53 -14.11 -2.18
N ARG A 87 23.00 -14.03 -3.41
CA ARG A 87 22.79 -15.19 -4.29
C ARG A 87 24.09 -15.87 -4.70
N ALA A 88 25.13 -15.09 -5.00
CA ALA A 88 26.45 -15.63 -5.34
C ALA A 88 27.13 -16.34 -4.18
N LYS A 89 26.87 -15.92 -2.93
CA LYS A 89 27.43 -16.52 -1.71
C LYS A 89 26.66 -17.76 -1.22
N ALA A 90 25.44 -18.00 -1.71
CA ALA A 90 24.65 -19.15 -1.30
C ALA A 90 25.37 -20.47 -1.67
N PRO A 91 25.64 -21.37 -0.69
CA PRO A 91 26.32 -22.62 -0.96
C PRO A 91 25.45 -23.49 -1.87
N GLY A 92 25.94 -23.78 -3.08
CA GLY A 92 25.22 -24.55 -4.10
C GLY A 92 25.33 -24.05 -5.54
N ARG A 93 25.97 -22.90 -5.78
CA ARG A 93 26.22 -22.41 -7.15
C ARG A 93 27.68 -22.01 -7.38
N GLN A 94 28.60 -22.94 -7.15
CA GLN A 94 29.91 -22.87 -7.80
C GLN A 94 29.70 -23.06 -9.30
N THR A 95 29.71 -21.96 -10.05
CA THR A 95 30.01 -22.03 -11.47
C THR A 95 31.50 -22.33 -11.60
N ASP A 96 31.80 -23.58 -11.95
CA ASP A 96 33.08 -24.02 -12.48
C ASP A 96 33.66 -22.94 -13.44
N PRO A 97 34.89 -22.41 -13.20
CA PRO A 97 35.49 -21.38 -14.05
C PRO A 97 35.80 -21.83 -15.49
N THR A 98 35.58 -23.11 -15.82
CA THR A 98 36.06 -23.70 -17.09
C THR A 98 35.01 -23.73 -18.20
N ARG A 99 33.82 -23.15 -18.02
CA ARG A 99 32.83 -23.10 -19.11
C ARG A 99 32.89 -21.75 -19.86
N PRO A 100 33.44 -21.68 -21.09
CA PRO A 100 33.46 -20.45 -21.85
C PRO A 100 32.02 -19.97 -22.13
N PRO A 101 31.80 -18.63 -22.21
CA PRO A 101 30.48 -18.08 -22.46
C PRO A 101 29.94 -18.63 -23.77
N LYS A 102 28.77 -19.29 -23.72
CA LYS A 102 28.02 -19.58 -24.95
C LYS A 102 27.66 -18.23 -25.57
N SER A 103 28.35 -17.94 -26.66
CA SER A 103 28.09 -16.86 -27.60
C SER A 103 26.59 -16.63 -27.76
N VAL A 104 26.13 -15.45 -27.36
CA VAL A 104 24.89 -14.87 -27.86
C VAL A 104 25.07 -14.70 -29.37
N PRO A 105 24.24 -15.31 -30.23
CA PRO A 105 24.29 -14.98 -31.64
C PRO A 105 23.75 -13.57 -31.83
N THR A 106 24.67 -12.65 -32.10
CA THR A 106 24.44 -11.48 -32.93
C THR A 106 23.79 -11.93 -34.23
N GLN A 107 22.60 -11.42 -34.54
CA GLN A 107 22.14 -11.34 -35.93
C GLN A 107 21.70 -9.90 -36.21
N ALA A 108 22.58 -9.19 -36.91
CA ALA A 108 22.21 -8.06 -37.74
C ALA A 108 21.69 -8.59 -39.10
N ARG A 109 20.61 -7.97 -39.59
CA ARG A 109 20.13 -7.70 -40.98
C ARG A 109 20.70 -8.61 -42.10
N GLU A 110 19.95 -9.18 -43.04
CA GLU A 110 18.87 -8.65 -43.91
C GLU A 110 18.41 -9.81 -44.89
N PRO A 111 17.59 -9.59 -45.95
CA PRO A 111 16.12 -9.65 -46.02
C PRO A 111 15.56 -10.84 -46.82
N GLU A 112 14.35 -11.35 -46.52
CA GLU A 112 13.51 -12.01 -47.56
C GLU A 112 12.00 -11.75 -47.39
N ARG A 113 11.49 -11.15 -48.46
CA ARG A 113 10.13 -11.01 -48.98
C ARG A 113 9.25 -12.26 -48.80
N GLY A 114 8.04 -12.09 -48.28
CA GLY A 114 6.94 -13.02 -48.52
C GLY A 114 5.85 -13.08 -47.45
N GLN A 115 4.60 -12.92 -47.89
CA GLN A 115 3.37 -13.44 -47.28
C GLN A 115 2.63 -12.60 -46.21
N GLU A 116 2.03 -11.51 -46.70
CA GLU A 116 0.66 -11.14 -46.32
C GLU A 116 -0.32 -12.23 -46.78
N ARG A 117 -1.06 -12.86 -45.86
CA ARG A 117 -2.41 -13.44 -46.05
C ARG A 117 -2.83 -14.19 -44.79
N GLY A 118 -3.72 -13.59 -44.02
CA GLY A 118 -4.28 -14.22 -42.83
C GLY A 118 -5.42 -13.45 -42.18
N GLN A 119 -6.20 -12.69 -42.94
CA GLN A 119 -7.45 -12.07 -42.48
C GLN A 119 -8.44 -12.00 -43.64
N GLU A 120 -8.98 -13.15 -44.09
CA GLU A 120 -10.14 -13.15 -44.97
C GLU A 120 -10.78 -14.54 -45.07
N ARG A 121 -11.40 -15.02 -43.98
CA ARG A 121 -12.34 -16.17 -44.02
C ARG A 121 -13.32 -16.08 -42.85
N GLU A 122 -14.31 -15.18 -42.94
CA GLU A 122 -15.64 -15.40 -42.35
C GLU A 122 -16.65 -14.34 -42.83
N ARG A 123 -16.80 -14.24 -44.14
CA ARG A 123 -18.02 -13.74 -44.81
C ARG A 123 -18.22 -14.61 -46.04
N GLU A 124 -19.47 -14.88 -46.38
CA GLU A 124 -19.96 -15.71 -47.50
C GLU A 124 -20.20 -17.20 -47.20
N ARG A 125 -21.31 -17.46 -46.49
CA ARG A 125 -22.30 -18.43 -46.99
C ARG A 125 -23.68 -17.78 -46.93
N GLU A 126 -24.45 -18.08 -47.97
CA GLU A 126 -25.88 -17.81 -48.18
C GLU A 126 -26.26 -16.43 -48.72
N ARG A 127 -26.23 -16.37 -50.05
CA ARG A 127 -27.08 -15.52 -50.87
C ARG A 127 -27.92 -16.46 -51.75
N GLU A 128 -29.20 -16.63 -51.46
CA GLU A 128 -30.19 -17.00 -52.48
C GLU A 128 -31.54 -16.33 -52.17
N GLN A 129 -32.13 -15.75 -53.22
CA GLN A 129 -33.21 -14.74 -53.24
C GLN A 129 -34.56 -15.42 -53.61
N PRO A 130 -35.78 -14.80 -53.53
CA PRO A 130 -36.10 -13.62 -54.36
C PRO A 130 -37.13 -12.57 -53.82
N ARG A 131 -36.96 -11.37 -54.40
CA ARG A 131 -37.83 -10.22 -54.74
C ARG A 131 -39.33 -10.19 -54.33
N GLY A 132 -39.74 -9.05 -53.75
CA GLY A 132 -41.09 -8.48 -53.77
C GLY A 132 -41.17 -7.12 -53.03
N GLU A 133 -41.53 -6.05 -53.74
CA GLU A 133 -41.90 -4.69 -53.26
C GLU A 133 -43.44 -4.51 -53.41
N PRO A 134 -44.10 -3.40 -53.01
CA PRO A 134 -43.82 -2.36 -51.99
C PRO A 134 -45.07 -2.03 -51.11
N ALA A 135 -44.96 -1.04 -50.18
CA ALA A 135 -45.93 0.04 -49.89
C ALA A 135 -46.12 0.42 -48.39
N GLY A 136 -46.10 1.73 -48.11
CA GLY A 136 -47.12 2.40 -47.28
C GLY A 136 -46.86 2.69 -45.78
N THR A 137 -46.24 3.84 -45.49
CA THR A 137 -46.60 4.94 -44.51
C THR A 137 -47.04 4.63 -43.03
N PRO A 138 -47.16 5.63 -42.10
CA PRO A 138 -46.47 5.67 -40.79
C PRO A 138 -47.47 5.57 -39.59
N PRO A 139 -47.09 5.74 -38.29
CA PRO A 139 -46.95 7.08 -37.67
C PRO A 139 -45.96 7.21 -36.48
N ARG A 140 -45.76 8.47 -36.07
CA ARG A 140 -45.12 9.03 -34.84
C ARG A 140 -45.96 8.73 -33.56
N PRO A 141 -45.80 9.42 -32.41
CA PRO A 141 -44.64 10.01 -31.68
C PRO A 141 -44.53 9.34 -30.26
N GLY A 142 -43.44 9.39 -29.50
CA GLY A 142 -42.86 10.57 -28.85
C GLY A 142 -43.52 10.85 -27.48
N ARG A 143 -42.78 10.72 -26.37
CA ARG A 143 -42.57 11.77 -25.34
C ARG A 143 -41.98 11.23 -24.03
N THR A 144 -40.84 11.80 -23.70
CA THR A 144 -40.28 12.07 -22.37
C THR A 144 -41.23 12.88 -21.48
N VAL A 145 -41.22 12.67 -20.15
CA VAL A 145 -41.37 13.63 -19.00
C VAL A 145 -41.19 12.75 -17.73
N GLY A 146 -40.59 13.13 -16.61
CA GLY A 146 -40.02 14.38 -16.14
C GLY A 146 -39.91 14.36 -14.60
N LEU A 147 -39.00 15.20 -14.12
CA LEU A 147 -38.65 15.47 -12.72
C LEU A 147 -39.70 16.39 -12.06
N ARG A 148 -39.93 16.21 -10.74
CA ARG A 148 -40.55 17.12 -9.73
C ARG A 148 -42.06 17.01 -9.43
N GLY A 149 -42.34 16.95 -8.12
CA GLY A 149 -43.64 16.95 -7.44
C GLY A 149 -43.68 15.75 -6.48
N LEU A 150 -43.80 15.85 -5.16
CA LEU A 150 -44.80 16.62 -4.41
C LEU A 150 -44.41 16.63 -2.92
N LEU A 151 -44.69 17.75 -2.24
CA LEU A 151 -44.64 17.93 -0.79
C LEU A 151 -45.89 17.35 -0.09
N LEU A 152 -45.70 16.96 1.18
CA LEU A 152 -46.63 17.05 2.33
C LEU A 152 -47.98 16.28 2.37
N ALA A 153 -48.03 15.24 3.21
CA ALA A 153 -49.10 14.85 4.16
C ALA A 153 -48.50 13.75 5.07
N LEU A 154 -48.64 13.64 6.39
CA LEU A 154 -49.71 13.99 7.31
C LEU A 154 -49.13 13.90 8.75
N ALA A 155 -49.48 14.82 9.66
CA ALA A 155 -49.08 14.80 11.07
C ALA A 155 -50.22 14.30 11.98
N LEU A 156 -49.80 13.69 13.12
CA LEU A 156 -50.45 13.59 14.45
C LEU A 156 -51.52 12.51 14.75
N ALA A 157 -51.13 11.54 15.60
CA ALA A 157 -51.67 11.20 16.95
C ALA A 157 -51.06 9.83 17.37
N VAL A 158 -50.35 9.68 18.50
CA VAL A 158 -50.90 9.50 19.87
C VAL A 158 -49.90 10.02 20.92
N VAL A 159 -50.41 10.81 21.87
CA VAL A 159 -49.76 11.28 23.09
C VAL A 159 -50.51 10.68 24.30
N VAL A 160 -49.77 10.47 25.41
CA VAL A 160 -50.19 10.14 26.79
C VAL A 160 -50.49 8.66 27.03
N SER A 161 -49.75 7.91 27.87
CA SER A 161 -49.68 8.00 29.34
C SER A 161 -48.55 7.06 29.81
N PHE A 162 -47.72 7.25 30.85
CA PHE A 162 -47.88 7.56 32.28
C PHE A 162 -46.42 7.79 32.77
N GLY A 163 -46.01 8.72 33.62
CA GLY A 163 -46.66 9.21 34.84
C GLY A 163 -45.97 8.62 36.08
N ALA A 164 -45.15 9.44 36.74
CA ALA A 164 -44.83 9.43 38.18
C ALA A 164 -43.81 8.43 38.77
N GLY A 165 -42.70 9.00 39.25
CA GLY A 165 -41.77 8.39 40.21
C GLY A 165 -40.86 9.48 40.79
N LEU A 166 -41.40 10.27 41.73
CA LEU A 166 -40.77 11.40 42.42
C LEU A 166 -39.65 10.98 43.40
N LEU A 167 -38.64 11.85 43.48
CA LEU A 167 -37.89 12.30 44.68
C LEU A 167 -37.26 11.25 45.62
N ALA A 168 -35.93 11.25 45.66
CA ALA A 168 -35.19 11.20 46.92
C ALA A 168 -33.94 12.08 46.84
N ALA A 169 -33.83 13.01 47.78
CA ALA A 169 -32.70 13.89 47.97
C ALA A 169 -31.63 13.23 48.84
N ARG A 170 -30.36 13.61 48.56
CA ARG A 170 -29.27 13.93 49.50
C ARG A 170 -29.04 12.97 50.68
N ALA A 171 -27.92 12.25 50.61
CA ALA A 171 -27.03 12.03 51.76
C ALA A 171 -25.57 11.85 51.27
N TRP A 172 -24.71 12.82 51.63
CA TRP A 172 -23.29 12.58 51.99
C TRP A 172 -23.28 11.55 53.15
N ASP A 173 -22.34 10.63 53.37
CA ASP A 173 -20.91 10.53 53.08
C ASP A 173 -20.51 9.04 53.01
N ASP A 174 -19.31 8.79 52.47
CA ASP A 174 -18.26 7.87 52.95
C ASP A 174 -17.54 7.09 51.82
N ASP A 175 -16.22 7.33 51.78
CA ASP A 175 -15.15 6.70 50.99
C ASP A 175 -15.24 6.80 49.46
N ALA A 176 -14.60 7.84 48.91
CA ALA A 176 -14.10 7.83 47.55
C ALA A 176 -12.72 7.15 47.49
N PRO A 177 -12.57 5.88 47.07
CA PRO A 177 -11.38 5.50 46.37
C PRO A 177 -11.44 6.15 44.99
N ALA A 178 -10.34 6.78 44.59
CA ALA A 178 -10.15 7.35 43.27
C ALA A 178 -10.52 6.32 42.18
N ALA A 179 -11.71 6.47 41.60
CA ALA A 179 -12.07 5.81 40.35
C ALA A 179 -11.38 6.56 39.22
N THR A 180 -10.09 6.32 39.13
CA THR A 180 -9.33 6.29 37.90
C THR A 180 -10.16 5.49 36.90
N THR A 181 -10.80 6.16 35.94
CA THR A 181 -11.29 5.51 34.72
C THR A 181 -10.07 5.17 33.87
N GLY A 182 -9.30 4.21 34.38
CA GLY A 182 -8.21 3.56 33.70
C GLY A 182 -8.76 2.61 32.65
N GLY A 183 -8.23 2.75 31.44
CA GLY A 183 -7.95 1.64 30.56
C GLY A 183 -9.17 0.86 30.08
N SER A 184 -9.84 1.38 29.05
CA SER A 184 -10.53 0.52 28.09
C SER A 184 -9.48 -0.31 27.33
N ALA A 185 -9.08 -1.43 27.91
CA ALA A 185 -8.33 -2.47 27.23
C ALA A 185 -9.33 -3.55 26.77
N ALA A 186 -9.79 -3.48 25.51
CA ALA A 186 -10.15 -4.65 24.71
C ALA A 186 -10.56 -4.26 23.28
N GLY A 187 -9.60 -3.74 22.53
CA GLY A 187 -9.52 -3.95 21.09
C GLY A 187 -8.11 -4.44 20.79
N THR A 188 -7.88 -5.74 20.78
CA THR A 188 -6.56 -6.37 20.53
C THR A 188 -6.16 -6.27 19.05
N GLY A 189 -6.25 -5.07 18.48
CA GLY A 189 -5.94 -4.83 17.08
C GLY A 189 -5.89 -3.35 16.77
N TYR A 190 -4.91 -2.98 15.96
CA TYR A 190 -4.87 -1.68 15.32
C TYR A 190 -6.06 -1.56 14.34
N LEU A 191 -6.75 -0.43 14.38
CA LEU A 191 -7.92 -0.12 13.58
C LEU A 191 -7.63 1.14 12.78
N ARG A 192 -7.48 0.95 11.47
CA ARG A 192 -7.24 2.06 10.53
C ARG A 192 -8.39 3.06 10.57
N GLY A 193 -8.07 4.34 10.61
CA GLY A 193 -9.05 5.44 10.63
C GLY A 193 -9.53 5.81 12.04
N GLN A 194 -9.05 5.15 13.08
CA GLN A 194 -9.20 5.60 14.46
C GLN A 194 -8.03 6.51 14.85
N THR A 195 -8.30 7.47 15.73
CA THR A 195 -7.25 8.24 16.40
C THR A 195 -7.05 7.67 17.80
N TYR A 196 -5.79 7.56 18.20
CA TYR A 196 -5.38 7.02 19.47
C TYR A 196 -4.96 8.13 20.45
N THR A 197 -5.10 7.87 21.74
CA THR A 197 -4.61 8.76 22.78
C THR A 197 -3.10 8.60 22.95
N CYS A 198 -2.40 9.70 23.24
CA CYS A 198 -0.97 9.68 23.55
C CYS A 198 -0.75 10.01 25.01
N GLU A 199 -0.41 9.00 25.81
CA GLU A 199 0.02 9.16 27.18
C GLU A 199 1.48 8.72 27.31
N VAL A 200 2.39 9.66 27.11
CA VAL A 200 3.83 9.38 27.11
C VAL A 200 4.35 9.39 28.54
N HIS A 201 4.96 8.28 28.95
CA HIS A 201 5.60 8.11 30.25
C HIS A 201 7.01 7.56 30.06
N ARG A 202 7.85 7.70 31.09
CA ARG A 202 9.20 7.12 31.10
C ARG A 202 9.18 5.79 31.85
N LYS A 203 9.64 4.72 31.21
CA LYS A 203 9.78 3.38 31.77
C LYS A 203 11.17 2.83 31.46
N ASP A 204 11.88 2.38 32.50
CA ASP A 204 13.27 1.88 32.40
C ASP A 204 14.21 2.88 31.69
N GLY A 205 14.04 4.17 31.97
CA GLY A 205 14.82 5.23 31.33
C GLY A 205 14.35 5.63 29.93
N LEU A 206 13.44 4.89 29.29
CA LEU A 206 12.98 5.13 27.91
C LEU A 206 11.58 5.72 27.88
N LEU A 207 11.32 6.63 26.94
CA LEU A 207 9.97 7.12 26.66
C LEU A 207 9.13 6.04 25.95
N ARG A 208 7.88 5.91 26.39
CA ARG A 208 6.87 5.01 25.80
C ARG A 208 5.48 5.64 25.83
N ALA A 209 4.66 5.38 24.81
CA ALA A 209 3.25 5.73 24.79
C ALA A 209 2.32 4.52 25.01
N GLY A 210 2.88 3.31 25.09
CA GLY A 210 2.14 2.07 25.35
C GLY A 210 1.51 1.43 24.11
N HIS A 211 1.81 1.93 22.91
CA HIS A 211 1.30 1.39 21.65
C HIS A 211 2.27 0.36 21.05
N SER A 212 3.58 0.59 21.18
CA SER A 212 4.60 -0.35 20.70
C SER A 212 5.89 -0.31 21.51
N ASP A 213 6.54 -1.47 21.58
CA ASP A 213 7.85 -1.66 22.22
C ASP A 213 9.01 -1.74 21.21
N THR A 214 8.75 -1.52 19.92
CA THR A 214 9.78 -1.62 18.88
C THR A 214 10.90 -0.60 19.04
N ARG A 215 12.11 -1.00 18.62
CA ARG A 215 13.33 -0.17 18.64
C ARG A 215 14.18 -0.30 17.39
N GLU A 216 13.89 -1.27 16.54
CA GLU A 216 14.69 -1.56 15.35
C GLU A 216 13.85 -1.53 14.07
N MET A 217 12.52 -1.43 14.20
CA MET A 217 11.64 -1.45 13.04
C MET A 217 11.86 -0.22 12.17
N LEU A 218 12.02 -0.46 10.87
CA LEU A 218 12.06 0.58 9.86
C LEU A 218 10.65 1.09 9.57
N LEU A 219 10.38 2.36 9.89
CA LEU A 219 9.12 3.03 9.56
C LEU A 219 9.34 4.11 8.50
N ASP A 220 8.53 4.06 7.45
CA ASP A 220 8.52 5.06 6.38
C ASP A 220 7.06 5.39 6.00
N ILE A 221 6.87 6.18 4.94
CA ILE A 221 5.54 6.64 4.47
C ILE A 221 4.55 5.52 4.12
N ASN A 222 5.02 4.28 4.06
CA ASN A 222 4.21 3.11 3.76
C ASN A 222 3.82 2.33 5.03
N SER A 223 4.35 2.72 6.19
CA SER A 223 4.12 2.06 7.46
C SER A 223 2.78 2.49 8.05
N THR A 224 2.08 1.52 8.63
CA THR A 224 0.88 1.78 9.41
C THR A 224 0.83 0.84 10.61
N GLY A 225 0.15 1.26 11.68
CA GLY A 225 -0.05 0.43 12.86
C GLY A 225 0.41 1.11 14.15
N PHE A 226 0.37 0.35 15.25
CA PHE A 226 0.73 0.86 16.56
C PHE A 226 2.19 1.33 16.68
N ASP A 227 3.11 0.80 15.88
CA ASP A 227 4.49 1.32 15.80
C ASP A 227 4.55 2.77 15.33
N VAL A 228 3.65 3.12 14.40
CA VAL A 228 3.51 4.49 13.89
C VAL A 228 2.78 5.36 14.93
N VAL A 229 1.74 4.85 15.60
CA VAL A 229 1.09 5.58 16.69
C VAL A 229 2.10 5.91 17.80
N GLU A 230 2.89 4.93 18.22
CA GLU A 230 3.96 5.10 19.21
C GLU A 230 4.93 6.21 18.77
N THR A 231 5.42 6.12 17.54
CA THR A 231 6.26 7.15 16.92
C THR A 231 5.64 8.53 17.00
N GLN A 232 4.39 8.67 16.55
CA GLN A 232 3.69 9.95 16.48
C GLN A 232 3.55 10.55 17.89
N CYS A 233 3.19 9.73 18.88
CA CYS A 233 3.15 10.17 20.27
C CYS A 233 4.51 10.66 20.78
N LEU A 234 5.58 9.91 20.51
CA LEU A 234 6.92 10.27 20.96
C LEU A 234 7.45 11.53 20.26
N LEU A 235 7.22 11.69 18.96
CA LEU A 235 7.57 12.92 18.23
C LEU A 235 6.87 14.13 18.85
N HIS A 236 5.56 14.01 19.10
CA HIS A 236 4.78 15.07 19.73
C HIS A 236 5.32 15.44 21.11
N ALA A 237 5.63 14.46 21.95
CA ALA A 237 6.24 14.68 23.26
C ALA A 237 7.65 15.31 23.19
N ARG A 238 8.35 15.16 22.06
CA ARG A 238 9.64 15.81 21.78
C ARG A 238 9.50 17.18 21.12
N GLY A 239 8.28 17.66 20.90
CA GLY A 239 8.00 18.98 20.31
C GLY A 239 7.91 18.99 18.78
N PHE A 240 7.92 17.83 18.12
CA PHE A 240 7.77 17.70 16.67
C PHE A 240 6.35 17.23 16.35
N SER A 241 5.58 18.00 15.58
CA SER A 241 4.15 17.71 15.38
C SER A 241 3.91 16.77 14.19
N PRO A 242 3.53 15.49 14.41
CA PRO A 242 3.25 14.55 13.31
C PRO A 242 1.83 14.70 12.73
N GLY A 243 0.97 15.52 13.35
CA GLY A 243 -0.46 15.59 13.02
C GLY A 243 -1.29 14.72 13.96
N VAL A 244 -2.23 13.95 13.41
CA VAL A 244 -3.10 13.05 14.17
C VAL A 244 -2.38 11.75 14.51
N PHE A 245 -2.74 11.14 15.64
CA PHE A 245 -2.16 9.90 16.13
C PHE A 245 -2.98 8.71 15.63
N ASP A 246 -3.05 8.54 14.31
CA ASP A 246 -3.91 7.56 13.64
C ASP A 246 -3.15 6.30 13.19
N GLY A 247 -1.84 6.26 13.43
CA GLY A 247 -0.99 5.16 13.01
C GLY A 247 -0.78 5.11 11.50
N LEU A 248 -0.98 6.21 10.78
CA LEU A 248 -0.60 6.36 9.38
C LEU A 248 0.67 7.21 9.27
N TYR A 249 1.72 6.64 8.68
CA TYR A 249 2.93 7.40 8.46
C TYR A 249 2.75 8.22 7.18
N ASP A 250 2.24 9.43 7.31
CA ASP A 250 1.98 10.33 6.19
C ASP A 250 3.11 11.37 6.02
N GLU A 251 2.93 12.31 5.10
CA GLU A 251 3.91 13.39 4.88
C GLU A 251 4.09 14.31 6.10
N ARG A 252 3.07 14.42 6.97
CA ARG A 252 3.18 15.20 8.22
C ARG A 252 4.08 14.48 9.22
N THR A 253 3.88 13.18 9.37
CA THR A 253 4.73 12.32 10.20
C THR A 253 6.16 12.30 9.67
N LYS A 254 6.35 12.11 8.36
CA LYS A 254 7.67 12.15 7.71
C LYS A 254 8.38 13.48 7.94
N LYS A 255 7.66 14.60 7.80
CA LYS A 255 8.21 15.94 8.07
C LYS A 255 8.66 16.07 9.52
N ALA A 256 7.83 15.67 10.48
CA ALA A 256 8.19 15.69 11.90
C ALA A 256 9.43 14.83 12.21
N VAL A 257 9.54 13.66 11.59
CA VAL A 257 10.74 12.79 11.71
C VAL A 257 11.97 13.46 11.11
N THR A 258 11.84 14.08 9.94
CA THR A 258 12.93 14.78 9.27
C THR A 258 13.46 15.93 10.14
N GLU A 259 12.56 16.73 10.73
CA GLU A 259 12.90 17.80 11.67
C GLU A 259 13.58 17.27 12.94
N PHE A 260 13.05 16.16 13.48
CA PHE A 260 13.64 15.48 14.63
C PHE A 260 15.07 14.98 14.32
N GLN A 261 15.25 14.24 13.22
CA GLN A 261 16.55 13.72 12.79
C GLN A 261 17.57 14.84 12.60
N HIS A 262 17.17 15.93 11.93
CA HIS A 262 18.01 17.10 11.75
C HIS A 262 18.44 17.70 13.10
N SER A 263 17.52 17.83 14.07
CA SER A 263 17.83 18.34 15.42
C SER A 263 18.78 17.46 16.23
N ARG A 264 18.92 16.18 15.86
CA ARG A 264 19.76 15.18 16.52
C ARG A 264 21.02 14.83 15.73
N HIS A 265 21.29 15.54 14.64
CA HIS A 265 22.42 15.26 13.74
C HIS A 265 22.44 13.83 13.17
N LEU A 266 21.25 13.25 12.95
CA LEU A 266 21.09 11.96 12.29
C LEU A 266 20.98 12.13 10.77
N VAL A 267 21.07 11.02 10.05
CA VAL A 267 20.71 10.98 8.62
C VAL A 267 19.27 11.44 8.47
N THR A 268 19.06 12.54 7.75
CA THR A 268 17.76 13.23 7.62
C THR A 268 17.02 12.70 6.39
N ASP A 269 16.57 11.44 6.46
CA ASP A 269 15.88 10.75 5.37
C ASP A 269 14.37 10.58 5.60
N GLY A 270 13.88 11.00 6.77
CA GLY A 270 12.47 10.89 7.15
C GLY A 270 12.04 9.44 7.37
N ILE A 271 12.98 8.52 7.61
CA ILE A 271 12.74 7.11 7.90
C ILE A 271 13.20 6.83 9.33
N ILE A 272 12.32 6.23 10.14
CA ILE A 272 12.71 5.83 11.49
C ILE A 272 13.39 4.48 11.41
N GLY A 273 14.68 4.44 11.72
CA GLY A 273 15.46 3.22 11.94
C GLY A 273 16.02 3.14 13.36
N PRO A 274 16.90 2.16 13.63
CA PRO A 274 17.46 1.92 14.96
C PRO A 274 18.04 3.18 15.64
N ASP A 275 18.84 3.96 14.91
CA ASP A 275 19.45 5.19 15.44
C ASP A 275 18.41 6.26 15.78
N THR A 276 17.35 6.37 14.96
CA THR A 276 16.25 7.32 15.22
C THR A 276 15.43 6.86 16.41
N TRP A 277 15.16 5.56 16.56
CA TRP A 277 14.45 5.00 17.70
C TRP A 277 15.20 5.20 19.02
N GLN A 278 16.51 5.01 19.00
CA GLN A 278 17.37 5.25 20.17
C GLN A 278 17.22 6.69 20.65
N GLU A 279 17.42 7.67 19.76
CA GLU A 279 17.27 9.08 20.10
C GLU A 279 15.84 9.43 20.52
N LEU A 280 14.81 8.88 19.85
CA LEU A 280 13.41 9.20 20.07
C LEU A 280 12.90 8.69 21.43
N ARG A 281 13.41 7.55 21.91
CA ARG A 281 13.08 7.01 23.23
C ARG A 281 13.95 7.60 24.34
N GLY A 282 15.17 8.02 24.02
CA GLY A 282 16.07 8.81 24.88
C GLY A 282 17.13 8.00 25.60
#